data_AF-A0A7K3XBK1-F1
#
_entry.id   AF-A0A7K3XBK1-F1
#
_cell.length_a   1.000
_cell.length_b   1.000
_cell.length_c   1.000
_cell.angle_alpha   90.00
_cell.angle_beta   90.00
_cell.angle_gamma   90.00
#
_symmetry.space_group_name_H-M   'P 1'
#
loop_
_entity.id
_entity.type
_entity.pdbx_description
1 polymer ?
#
loop_
_entity_poly.entity_id
_entity_poly.type
_entity_poly.pdbx_seq_one_letter_code
_entity_poly.pdbx_strand_id
1 'polypeptide(L)'
;AVIISEIGVDMSRFPSAKHLAAWAGLAPGNNESAGRRRRSRHRKGNTHVQSILIEAALAASRTRTRLGARFHRLHRRFGGRANNTAGKKAAFAV
;
A
#
# COMPACT_ATOMS: atom_id res chain seq x y z
N ALA A 1 -13.41 -15.10 1.65
CA ALA A 1 -14.16 -13.82 1.73
C ALA A 1 -13.62 -12.91 2.85
N VAL A 2 -12.30 -12.69 2.94
CA VAL A 2 -11.69 -12.03 4.12
C VAL A 2 -11.73 -10.50 4.03
N ILE A 3 -11.65 -9.92 2.83
CA ILE A 3 -11.70 -8.45 2.68
C ILE A 3 -13.10 -7.94 3.04
N ILE A 4 -14.16 -8.52 2.46
CA ILE A 4 -15.55 -8.09 2.67
C ILE A 4 -15.99 -8.25 4.14
N SER A 5 -15.50 -9.28 4.85
CA SER A 5 -15.79 -9.41 6.28
C SER A 5 -15.15 -8.30 7.12
N GLU A 6 -14.02 -7.75 6.70
CA GLU A 6 -13.30 -6.69 7.41
C GLU A 6 -13.80 -5.29 7.07
N ILE A 7 -14.15 -5.03 5.81
CA ILE A 7 -14.56 -3.69 5.34
C ILE A 7 -16.10 -3.52 5.31
N GLY A 8 -16.84 -4.63 5.33
CA GLY A 8 -18.29 -4.67 5.12
C GLY A 8 -18.69 -4.69 3.65
N VAL A 9 -19.99 -4.80 3.39
CA VAL A 9 -20.57 -4.71 2.04
C VAL A 9 -20.92 -3.27 1.64
N ASP A 10 -21.11 -2.39 2.63
CA ASP A 10 -21.43 -0.98 2.41
C ASP A 10 -20.15 -0.15 2.20
N MET A 11 -19.84 0.13 0.93
CA MET A 11 -18.72 0.98 0.53
C MET A 11 -19.00 2.48 0.59
N SER A 12 -20.24 2.92 0.88
CA SER A 12 -20.58 4.35 1.02
C SER A 12 -19.82 5.01 2.18
N ARG A 13 -19.38 4.20 3.15
CA ARG A 13 -18.51 4.61 4.27
C ARG A 13 -17.17 5.20 3.83
N PHE A 14 -16.71 4.87 2.63
CA PHE A 14 -15.47 5.41 2.06
C PHE A 14 -15.78 6.23 0.81
N PRO A 15 -15.57 7.55 0.83
CA PRO A 15 -15.83 8.40 -0.34
C PRO A 15 -15.01 8.02 -1.59
N SER A 16 -13.91 7.28 -1.43
CA SER A 16 -13.10 6.78 -2.53
C SER A 16 -12.21 5.62 -2.08
N ALA A 17 -11.65 4.85 -3.03
CA ALA A 17 -10.63 3.84 -2.75
C ALA A 17 -9.40 4.40 -2.00
N LYS A 18 -9.05 5.68 -2.19
CA LYS A 18 -7.95 6.34 -1.46
C LYS A 18 -8.24 6.47 0.04
N HIS A 19 -9.50 6.72 0.39
CA HIS A 19 -9.95 6.80 1.79
C HIS A 19 -9.89 5.43 2.46
N LEU A 20 -10.31 4.37 1.75
CA LEU A 20 -10.14 3.00 2.22
C LEU A 20 -8.66 2.65 2.44
N ALA A 21 -7.79 2.98 1.48
CA ALA A 21 -6.35 2.72 1.61
C ALA A 21 -5.71 3.51 2.77
N ALA A 22 -6.16 4.75 3.02
CA ALA A 22 -5.71 5.54 4.17
C ALA A 22 -6.18 4.96 5.51
N TRP A 23 -7.42 4.47 5.57
CA TRP A 23 -7.96 3.77 6.73
C TRP A 23 -7.25 2.44 7.00
N ALA A 24 -6.94 1.68 5.95
CA ALA A 24 -6.17 0.43 6.03
C ALA A 24 -4.68 0.65 6.34
N GLY A 25 -4.20 1.89 6.46
CA GLY A 25 -2.80 2.20 6.80
C GLY A 25 -1.82 2.03 5.64
N LEU A 26 -2.30 1.90 4.40
CA LEU A 26 -1.47 1.82 3.19
C LEU A 26 -1.00 3.20 2.71
N ALA A 27 -1.71 4.27 3.08
CA ALA A 27 -1.32 5.62 2.72
C ALA A 27 -0.05 6.06 3.47
N PRO A 28 0.89 6.76 2.80
CA PRO A 28 2.05 7.34 3.46
C PRO A 28 1.61 8.37 4.50
N GLY A 29 2.36 8.48 5.60
CA GLY A 29 2.06 9.46 6.64
C GLY A 29 2.21 10.90 6.13
N ASN A 30 1.28 11.77 6.54
CA ASN A 30 1.36 13.20 6.30
C ASN A 30 1.90 13.90 7.56
N ASN A 31 3.16 14.33 7.55
CA ASN A 31 3.78 15.07 8.65
C ASN A 31 4.41 16.34 8.08
N GLU A 32 3.64 17.41 8.06
CA GLU A 32 4.03 18.71 7.53
C GLU A 32 3.62 19.80 8.52
N SER A 33 4.54 20.74 8.76
CA SER A 33 4.29 21.91 9.60
C SER A 33 5.00 23.09 8.95
N ALA A 34 4.31 24.23 8.84
CA ALA A 34 4.82 25.44 8.21
C ALA A 34 5.46 25.20 6.82
N GLY A 35 4.84 24.36 5.98
CA GLY A 35 5.33 24.03 4.63
C GLY A 35 6.59 23.14 4.59
N ARG A 36 7.03 22.63 5.74
CA ARG A 36 8.20 21.73 5.84
C ARG A 36 7.73 20.31 6.09
N ARG A 37 7.95 19.43 5.11
CA ARG A 37 7.70 17.98 5.24
C ARG A 37 8.76 17.33 6.12
N ARG A 38 8.32 16.73 7.23
CA ARG A 38 9.17 15.98 8.15
C ARG A 38 9.08 14.48 7.85
N ARG A 39 10.00 13.71 8.41
CA ARG A 39 9.95 12.24 8.32
C ARG A 39 8.64 11.75 8.94
N SER A 40 7.86 11.02 8.16
CA SER A 40 6.62 10.40 8.59
C SER A 40 6.73 8.88 8.51
N ARG A 41 6.05 8.20 9.44
CA ARG A 41 5.78 6.76 9.34
C ARG A 41 4.38 6.60 8.75
N HIS A 42 4.13 5.47 8.08
CA HIS A 42 2.77 5.11 7.70
C HIS A 42 1.88 5.01 8.95
N ARG A 43 0.59 5.34 8.80
CA ARG A 43 -0.38 5.22 9.89
C ARG A 43 -0.55 3.74 10.26
N LYS A 44 -0.79 3.44 11.53
CA LYS A 44 -1.27 2.11 11.95
C LYS A 44 -2.75 2.01 11.53
N GLY A 45 -3.05 1.21 10.52
CA GLY A 45 -4.41 0.90 10.08
C GLY A 45 -4.84 -0.48 10.53
N ASN A 46 -5.87 -1.03 9.88
CA ASN A 46 -6.26 -2.43 10.07
C ASN A 46 -5.16 -3.35 9.49
N THR A 47 -4.39 -4.01 10.36
CA THR A 47 -3.27 -4.89 10.00
C THR A 47 -3.69 -6.09 9.14
N HIS A 48 -4.90 -6.63 9.34
CA HIS A 48 -5.41 -7.77 8.56
C HIS A 48 -5.67 -7.35 7.12
N VAL A 49 -6.46 -6.29 6.91
CA VAL A 49 -6.74 -5.74 5.59
C VAL A 49 -5.44 -5.32 4.89
N GLN A 50 -4.54 -4.67 5.63
CA GLN A 50 -3.24 -4.24 5.12
C GLN A 50 -2.41 -5.42 4.60
N SER A 51 -2.31 -6.51 5.37
CA SER A 51 -1.53 -7.70 4.99
C SER A 51 -2.09 -8.35 3.73
N ILE A 52 -3.41 -8.52 3.66
CA ILE A 52 -4.10 -9.12 2.51
C ILE A 52 -3.91 -8.28 1.25
N LEU A 53 -4.00 -6.95 1.35
CA LEU A 53 -3.78 -6.06 0.21
C LEU A 53 -2.33 -6.08 -0.27
N ILE A 54 -1.35 -6.21 0.62
CA ILE A 54 0.06 -6.38 0.26
C ILE A 54 0.29 -7.71 -0.47
N GLU A 55 -0.30 -8.80 0.03
CA GLU A 55 -0.23 -10.12 -0.62
C GLU A 55 -0.85 -10.10 -2.02
N ALA A 56 -2.02 -9.45 -2.16
CA ALA A 56 -2.66 -9.26 -3.45
C ALA A 56 -1.78 -8.45 -4.42
N ALA A 57 -1.12 -7.39 -3.94
CA ALA A 57 -0.18 -6.61 -4.75
C ALA A 57 1.05 -7.42 -5.19
N LEU A 58 1.59 -8.28 -4.32
CA LEU A 58 2.67 -9.21 -4.66
C LEU A 58 2.22 -10.30 -5.63
N ALA A 59 0.99 -10.78 -5.52
CA ALA A 59 0.43 -11.70 -6.49
C ALA A 59 0.29 -11.03 -7.87
N ALA A 60 -0.25 -9.81 -7.90
CA ALA A 60 -0.37 -9.00 -9.11
C ALA A 60 1.00 -8.67 -9.74
N SER A 61 2.05 -8.50 -8.94
CA SER A 61 3.38 -8.19 -9.47
C SER A 61 4.00 -9.31 -10.31
N ARG A 62 3.55 -10.55 -10.12
CA ARG A 62 4.00 -11.72 -10.91
C ARG A 62 3.34 -11.79 -12.30
N THR A 63 2.33 -10.96 -12.55
CA THR A 63 1.60 -10.93 -13.83
C THR A 63 2.18 -9.89 -14.79
N ARG A 64 2.03 -10.11 -16.10
CA ARG A 64 2.44 -9.15 -17.16
C ARG A 64 1.41 -8.02 -17.33
N THR A 65 1.06 -7.37 -16.23
CA THR A 65 0.11 -6.24 -16.22
C THR A 65 0.85 -4.91 -15.99
N ARG A 66 0.17 -3.79 -16.22
CA ARG A 66 0.68 -2.45 -15.89
C ARG A 66 1.12 -2.33 -14.43
N LEU A 67 0.41 -3.00 -13.53
CA LEU A 67 0.73 -3.04 -12.10
C LEU A 67 2.03 -3.82 -11.84
N GLY A 68 2.24 -4.96 -12.49
CA GLY A 68 3.50 -5.70 -12.42
C GLY A 68 4.69 -4.91 -12.95
N ALA A 69 4.52 -4.22 -14.08
CA ALA A 69 5.57 -3.32 -14.59
C ALA A 69 5.88 -2.17 -13.63
N ARG A 70 4.85 -1.59 -12.99
CA ARG A 70 5.02 -0.55 -11.95
C ARG A 70 5.77 -1.09 -10.74
N PHE A 71 5.42 -2.29 -10.26
CA PHE A 71 6.10 -2.95 -9.15
C PHE A 71 7.60 -3.12 -9.45
N HIS A 72 7.96 -3.71 -10.60
CA HIS A 72 9.36 -3.96 -10.95
C HIS A 72 10.19 -2.67 -11.07
N ARG A 73 9.59 -1.58 -11.55
CA ARG A 73 10.24 -0.26 -11.59
C ARG A 73 10.51 0.27 -10.18
N LEU A 74 9.54 0.18 -9.28
CA LEU A 74 9.68 0.61 -7.89
C LEU A 74 10.65 -0.28 -7.11
N HIS A 75 10.58 -1.60 -7.30
CA HIS A 75 11.47 -2.57 -6.68
C HIS A 75 12.93 -2.26 -7.00
N ARG A 76 13.25 -1.99 -8.28
CA ARG A 76 14.59 -1.57 -8.71
C ARG A 76 14.99 -0.24 -8.06
N ARG A 77 14.10 0.76 -8.03
CA ARG A 77 14.35 2.05 -7.38
C ARG A 77 14.66 1.94 -5.89
N PHE A 78 14.07 0.97 -5.19
CA PHE A 78 14.27 0.76 -3.76
C PHE A 78 15.48 -0.11 -3.39
N GLY A 79 16.34 -0.46 -4.35
CA GLY A 79 17.55 -1.26 -4.13
C GLY A 79 17.44 -2.71 -4.57
N GLY A 80 16.34 -3.10 -5.21
CA GLY A 80 16.16 -4.42 -5.80
C GLY A 80 16.40 -5.57 -4.82
N ARG A 81 17.01 -6.65 -5.29
CA ARG A 81 17.32 -7.85 -4.48
C ARG A 81 18.38 -7.60 -3.40
N ALA A 82 19.17 -6.54 -3.51
CA ALA A 82 20.17 -6.19 -2.49
C ALA A 82 19.54 -5.60 -1.22
N ASN A 83 18.28 -5.15 -1.28
CA ASN A 83 17.56 -4.62 -0.15
C ASN A 83 16.35 -5.50 0.19
N ASN A 84 16.42 -6.25 1.29
CA ASN A 84 15.34 -7.13 1.76
C ASN A 84 14.01 -6.38 2.01
N THR A 85 14.03 -5.05 2.19
CA THR A 85 12.82 -4.23 2.35
C THR A 85 12.23 -3.72 1.03
N ALA A 86 12.94 -3.85 -0.09
CA ALA A 86 12.53 -3.27 -1.38
C ALA A 86 11.22 -3.89 -1.89
N GLY A 87 11.03 -5.20 -1.73
CA GLY A 87 9.79 -5.89 -2.12
C GLY A 87 8.57 -5.32 -1.40
N LYS A 88 8.66 -5.20 -0.07
CA LYS A 88 7.58 -4.60 0.75
C LYS A 88 7.34 -3.15 0.36
N LYS A 89 8.40 -2.34 0.23
CA LYS A 89 8.28 -0.92 -0.19
C LYS A 89 7.65 -0.76 -1.57
N ALA A 90 7.97 -1.65 -2.50
CA ALA A 90 7.37 -1.65 -3.84
C ALA A 90 5.89 -2.05 -3.79
N ALA A 91 5.53 -3.09 -3.04
CA ALA A 91 4.14 -3.53 -2.90
C ALA A 91 3.24 -2.43 -2.31
N PHE A 92 3.73 -1.70 -1.30
CA PHE A 92 3.03 -0.54 -0.73
C PHE A 92 2.84 0.63 -1.70
N ALA A 93 3.66 0.71 -2.76
CA ALA A 93 3.72 1.86 -3.64
C ALA A 93 3.14 1.60 -5.04
N VAL A 94 2.65 0.39 -5.32
CA VAL A 94 2.00 -0.03 -6.58
C VAL A 94 0.53 0.35 -6.60
#